data_AF-A0A9X4AR03-F1
#
_entry.id   AF-A0A9X4AR03-F1
#
_cell.length_a   1.000
_cell.length_b   1.000
_cell.length_c   1.000
_cell.angle_alpha   90.00
_cell.angle_beta   90.00
_cell.angle_gamma   90.00
#
_symmetry.space_group_name_H-M   'P 1'
#
loop_
_entity.id
_entity.type
_entity.pdbx_description
1 polymer ?
#
loop_
_entity_poly.entity_id
_entity_poly.type
_entity_poly.pdbx_seq_one_letter_code
_entity_poly.pdbx_strand_id
1 'polypeptide(L)'
;MRLFSSLLAVLATCTALLGCCRPPPCLSGACPQVGLETPDEMFRLVRRELERSEDATPLVGGHILEQLPWLFPDVSHLPDAPRCRLDLVDAASAATFDEKPITFSRMLMARIRAVGNMYSTRDVSDAKAVYLRRLVELDESRLTDYQFSPGETGPAPPKSLVRYAALSGLERFNMPLHETEGLFRRLQTSPDDRAAWILHETVLSFLELALHRTPKHSTDELAKGLFFSWLPDMQRRLNGPSDPLSLEIVLQRMLPLGVFSTKVGVTDEARKLLESMIAARGDFPLTRGIPGAARDLTATAWMALFDLDNPRSNTSIRTILPSPARKVFRPDEVWQADPAPAHPAAEAVAARMRDLEGELLELKFAYGRCHVLREQVFWVPPGDADRLFERMVAPLSLGGKVAFSSEAFCRMHAATSLRAAPDSKRVGLVLRWLRAEPADIAEWDPTGNSTDAMVGPDTNKKQIKERAASVLAENPQWVERHAELRAWVAEQAQKRNPTTGRAEHGPLWEELHPAYERLLAFHASGHPEASVEIGRAILRVWIESARATLGDEIGLGSYDSALALKLFALGDFAVRFGLRDEAQALFDDMAKRVVPSPREGSLGLHLSLAHDATVASLLMSFTVAPSK
;
A
#
# COMPACT_ATOMS: atom_id res chain seq x y z
N MET A 1 51.41 37.83 16.11
CA MET A 1 51.23 36.52 16.83
C MET A 1 50.08 36.49 17.85
N ARG A 2 49.65 37.61 18.49
CA ARG A 2 48.57 37.58 19.49
C ARG A 2 47.12 37.46 18.94
N LEU A 3 46.89 37.73 17.65
CA LEU A 3 45.57 37.59 17.02
C LEU A 3 45.22 36.14 16.61
N PHE A 4 46.21 35.28 16.42
CA PHE A 4 45.99 33.87 16.04
C PHE A 4 45.53 33.00 17.22
N SER A 5 46.00 33.28 18.43
CA SER A 5 45.60 32.54 19.64
C SER A 5 44.13 32.81 20.02
N SER A 6 43.64 34.02 19.80
CA SER A 6 42.23 34.38 20.07
C SER A 6 41.27 33.74 19.07
N LEU A 7 41.68 33.61 17.79
CA LEU A 7 40.87 32.95 16.77
C LEU A 7 40.80 31.43 16.98
N LEU A 8 41.91 30.81 17.39
CA LEU A 8 41.97 29.39 17.77
C LEU A 8 41.17 29.11 19.06
N ALA A 9 41.18 30.02 20.03
CA ALA A 9 40.35 29.91 21.22
C ALA A 9 38.86 30.01 20.87
N VAL A 10 38.44 30.97 20.03
CA VAL A 10 37.04 31.09 19.59
C VAL A 10 36.60 29.89 18.73
N LEU A 11 37.47 29.38 17.84
CA LEU A 11 37.19 28.16 17.06
C LEU A 11 37.12 26.91 17.94
N ALA A 12 37.95 26.80 18.99
CA ALA A 12 37.89 25.72 19.98
C ALA A 12 36.65 25.82 20.87
N THR A 13 36.22 27.02 21.27
CA THR A 13 34.99 27.22 22.02
C THR A 13 33.76 27.02 21.14
N CYS A 14 33.78 27.39 19.87
CA CYS A 14 32.71 27.10 18.91
C CYS A 14 32.63 25.62 18.54
N THR A 15 33.76 24.90 18.42
CA THR A 15 33.75 23.43 18.23
C THR A 15 33.39 22.67 19.50
N ALA A 16 33.67 23.20 20.69
CA ALA A 16 33.18 22.66 21.96
C ALA A 16 31.68 22.96 22.19
N LEU A 17 31.19 24.14 21.81
CA LEU A 17 29.77 24.50 21.90
C LEU A 17 28.91 23.83 20.80
N LEU A 18 29.47 23.50 19.64
CA LEU A 18 28.81 22.70 18.59
C LEU A 18 29.04 21.18 18.76
N GLY A 19 29.97 20.77 19.63
CA GLY A 19 30.38 19.37 19.83
C GLY A 19 29.85 18.69 21.09
N CYS A 20 29.14 19.40 21.98
CA CYS A 20 28.76 18.89 23.31
C CYS A 20 27.43 18.13 23.40
N CYS A 21 26.61 18.06 22.36
CA CYS A 21 25.36 17.29 22.41
C CYS A 21 25.27 16.32 21.23
N ARG A 22 26.14 15.32 21.18
CA ARG A 22 25.75 14.12 20.44
C ARG A 22 24.61 13.49 21.24
N PRO A 23 23.40 13.34 20.68
CA PRO A 23 22.30 12.69 21.38
C PRO A 23 22.75 11.33 21.91
N PRO A 24 22.30 10.94 23.12
CA PRO A 24 22.77 9.73 23.79
C PRO A 24 22.48 8.49 22.93
N PRO A 25 23.38 7.47 22.97
CA PRO A 25 23.09 6.20 22.33
C PRO A 25 21.86 5.58 22.98
N CYS A 26 21.12 4.85 22.18
CA CYS A 26 19.85 4.24 22.59
C CYS A 26 19.95 2.73 22.65
N LEU A 27 20.62 2.13 21.67
CA LEU A 27 20.79 0.68 21.55
C LEU A 27 22.02 0.16 22.32
N SER A 28 22.81 1.06 22.92
CA SER A 28 23.94 0.71 23.77
C SER A 28 23.95 1.56 25.04
N GLY A 29 24.66 1.11 26.08
CA GLY A 29 24.76 1.83 27.36
C GLY A 29 23.49 1.73 28.21
N ALA A 30 23.12 2.80 28.93
CA ALA A 30 21.89 2.87 29.71
C ALA A 30 20.66 3.14 28.83
N CYS A 31 19.49 2.58 29.16
CA CYS A 31 18.27 2.84 28.41
C CYS A 31 17.91 4.33 28.52
N PRO A 32 17.63 5.03 27.41
CA PRO A 32 17.21 6.42 27.47
C PRO A 32 15.96 6.62 28.32
N GLN A 33 15.91 7.75 29.01
CA GLN A 33 14.72 8.27 29.69
C GLN A 33 14.49 9.70 29.22
N VAL A 34 13.43 9.92 28.46
CA VAL A 34 13.04 11.22 27.92
C VAL A 34 11.95 11.91 28.75
N GLY A 35 11.51 11.27 29.85
CA GLY A 35 10.54 11.84 30.79
C GLY A 35 9.08 11.73 30.29
N LEU A 36 8.84 10.87 29.30
CA LEU A 36 7.52 10.60 28.74
C LEU A 36 7.24 9.11 28.89
N GLU A 37 6.20 8.75 29.65
CA GLU A 37 5.97 7.36 30.08
C GLU A 37 5.86 6.37 28.90
N THR A 38 5.16 6.75 27.82
CA THR A 38 5.02 5.89 26.63
C THR A 38 6.34 5.73 25.87
N PRO A 39 7.04 6.80 25.45
CA PRO A 39 8.38 6.66 24.86
C PRO A 39 9.39 5.89 25.73
N ASP A 40 9.39 6.11 27.05
CA ASP A 40 10.30 5.42 27.98
C ASP A 40 9.98 3.92 28.11
N GLU A 41 8.71 3.53 28.03
CA GLU A 41 8.31 2.12 27.89
C GLU A 41 8.75 1.53 26.55
N MET A 42 8.59 2.28 25.46
CA MET A 42 8.95 1.83 24.12
C MET A 42 10.46 1.66 23.94
N PHE A 43 11.30 2.56 24.48
CA PHE A 43 12.76 2.39 24.44
C PHE A 43 13.21 1.13 25.19
N ARG A 44 12.60 0.83 26.35
CA ARG A 44 12.86 -0.41 27.08
C ARG A 44 12.46 -1.65 26.27
N LEU A 45 11.31 -1.60 25.60
CA LEU A 45 10.84 -2.69 24.74
C LEU A 45 11.78 -2.89 23.54
N VAL A 46 12.17 -1.83 22.84
CA VAL A 46 13.13 -1.86 21.72
C VAL A 46 14.42 -2.55 22.12
N ARG A 47 15.01 -2.16 23.26
CA ARG A 47 16.26 -2.76 23.73
C ARG A 47 16.11 -4.23 24.06
N ARG A 48 15.05 -4.58 24.77
CA ARG A 48 14.74 -5.97 25.12
C ARG A 48 14.59 -6.83 23.86
N GLU A 49 13.89 -6.32 22.84
CA GLU A 49 13.73 -7.01 21.56
C GLU A 49 15.04 -7.10 20.77
N LEU A 50 15.90 -6.08 20.83
CA LEU A 50 17.24 -6.15 20.23
C LEU A 50 18.10 -7.23 20.90
N GLU A 51 18.21 -7.21 22.23
CA GLU A 51 18.95 -8.21 23.00
C GLU A 51 18.44 -9.62 22.70
N ARG A 52 17.11 -9.82 22.68
CA ARG A 52 16.50 -11.10 22.28
C ARG A 52 16.83 -11.49 20.85
N SER A 53 16.89 -10.54 19.93
CA SER A 53 17.23 -10.84 18.53
C SER A 53 18.66 -11.36 18.38
N GLU A 54 19.56 -10.92 19.25
CA GLU A 54 20.95 -11.35 19.30
C GLU A 54 21.12 -12.71 19.98
N ASP A 55 20.32 -12.99 21.02
CA ASP A 55 20.35 -14.24 21.79
C ASP A 55 19.58 -15.40 21.14
N ALA A 56 18.65 -15.10 20.24
CA ALA A 56 17.78 -16.10 19.61
C ALA A 56 18.45 -16.84 18.45
N THR A 57 17.80 -17.92 17.99
CA THR A 57 18.22 -18.57 16.73
C THR A 57 18.10 -17.57 15.57
N PRO A 58 18.93 -17.67 14.50
CA PRO A 58 18.94 -16.69 13.42
C PRO A 58 17.58 -16.43 12.77
N LEU A 59 16.70 -17.43 12.76
CA LEU A 59 15.32 -17.31 12.27
C LEU A 59 14.47 -16.40 13.17
N VAL A 60 14.45 -16.70 14.47
CA VAL A 60 13.67 -15.94 15.45
C VAL A 60 14.25 -14.53 15.60
N GLY A 61 15.57 -14.44 15.74
CA GLY A 61 16.26 -13.16 15.82
C GLY A 61 16.06 -12.31 14.56
N GLY A 62 16.08 -12.93 13.38
CA GLY A 62 15.86 -12.22 12.12
C GLY A 62 14.48 -11.62 12.03
N HIS A 63 13.46 -12.36 12.46
CA HIS A 63 12.10 -11.84 12.51
C HIS A 63 11.97 -10.67 13.51
N ILE A 64 12.48 -10.83 14.73
CA ILE A 64 12.43 -9.76 15.75
C ILE A 64 13.11 -8.49 15.23
N LEU A 65 14.29 -8.62 14.63
CA LEU A 65 15.04 -7.50 14.06
C LEU A 65 14.27 -6.77 12.95
N GLU A 66 13.54 -7.48 12.09
CA GLU A 66 12.70 -6.88 11.05
C GLU A 66 11.57 -5.99 11.62
N GLN A 67 11.12 -6.29 12.83
CA GLN A 67 10.03 -5.58 13.50
C GLN A 67 10.50 -4.40 14.36
N LEU A 68 11.77 -4.39 14.80
CA LEU A 68 12.34 -3.33 15.64
C LEU A 68 12.07 -1.90 15.15
N PRO A 69 12.15 -1.56 13.85
CA PRO A 69 11.88 -0.19 13.39
C PRO A 69 10.50 0.33 13.76
N TRP A 70 9.50 -0.55 13.85
CA TRP A 70 8.12 -0.21 14.23
C TRP A 70 7.95 0.08 15.72
N LEU A 71 8.96 -0.21 16.54
CA LEU A 71 8.93 0.02 17.98
C LEU A 71 9.58 1.35 18.38
N PHE A 72 10.31 2.02 17.48
CA PHE A 72 10.94 3.29 17.81
C PHE A 72 9.88 4.39 18.02
N PRO A 73 9.78 4.96 19.24
CA PRO A 73 8.85 6.05 19.48
C PRO A 73 9.23 7.28 18.64
N ASP A 74 8.25 8.11 18.29
CA ASP A 74 8.52 9.42 17.71
C ASP A 74 8.79 10.43 18.82
N VAL A 75 10.05 10.76 18.98
CA VAL A 75 10.55 11.79 19.90
C VAL A 75 11.28 12.90 19.15
N SER A 76 11.04 13.03 17.84
CA SER A 76 11.73 13.99 16.97
C SER A 76 11.52 15.45 17.37
N HIS A 77 10.47 15.73 18.15
CA HIS A 77 10.18 17.04 18.73
C HIS A 77 11.11 17.40 19.91
N LEU A 78 11.87 16.45 20.47
CA LEU A 78 12.78 16.68 21.58
C LEU A 78 14.18 17.12 21.08
N PRO A 79 14.77 18.19 21.62
CA PRO A 79 16.11 18.64 21.25
C PRO A 79 17.21 17.59 21.45
N ASP A 80 17.11 16.77 22.50
CA ASP A 80 18.08 15.73 22.87
C ASP A 80 17.55 14.30 22.58
N ALA A 81 16.72 14.16 21.54
CA ALA A 81 16.14 12.88 21.14
C ALA A 81 17.23 11.78 20.97
N PRO A 82 17.09 10.59 21.60
CA PRO A 82 18.04 9.50 21.44
C PRO A 82 18.19 9.06 19.99
N ARG A 83 19.41 8.72 19.59
CA ARG A 83 19.77 8.39 18.19
C ARG A 83 19.47 6.93 17.78
N CYS A 84 18.41 6.33 18.31
CA CYS A 84 18.14 4.89 18.15
C CYS A 84 18.13 4.38 16.71
N ARG A 85 17.56 5.18 15.80
CA ARG A 85 17.47 4.86 14.37
C ARG A 85 18.86 4.78 13.74
N LEU A 86 19.71 5.78 14.00
CA LEU A 86 21.09 5.78 13.52
C LEU A 86 21.91 4.64 14.12
N ASP A 87 21.79 4.39 15.43
CA ASP A 87 22.50 3.29 16.09
C ASP A 87 22.18 1.93 15.42
N LEU A 88 20.93 1.71 15.00
CA LEU A 88 20.53 0.49 14.29
C LEU A 88 21.17 0.38 12.90
N VAL A 89 21.25 1.50 12.15
CA VAL A 89 21.91 1.52 10.84
C VAL A 89 23.41 1.29 10.97
N ASP A 90 24.06 1.92 11.96
CA ASP A 90 25.48 1.76 12.23
C ASP A 90 25.81 0.30 12.62
N ALA A 91 25.01 -0.29 13.51
CA ALA A 91 25.15 -1.69 13.91
C ALA A 91 24.94 -2.65 12.72
N ALA A 92 23.91 -2.42 11.90
CA ALA A 92 23.66 -3.22 10.70
C ALA A 92 24.80 -3.11 9.68
N SER A 93 25.36 -1.91 9.50
CA SER A 93 26.47 -1.64 8.59
C SER A 93 27.74 -2.37 9.02
N ALA A 94 28.12 -2.24 10.30
CA ALA A 94 29.28 -2.95 10.86
C ALA A 94 29.12 -4.46 10.71
N ALA A 95 27.99 -5.02 11.16
CA ALA A 95 27.71 -6.45 11.11
C ALA A 95 27.61 -7.04 9.68
N THR A 96 27.43 -6.20 8.65
CA THR A 96 27.33 -6.63 7.26
C THR A 96 28.64 -6.52 6.51
N PHE A 97 29.44 -5.48 6.78
CA PHE A 97 30.57 -5.13 5.94
C PHE A 97 31.94 -5.36 6.57
N ASP A 98 32.01 -5.68 7.86
CA ASP A 98 33.26 -6.03 8.53
C ASP A 98 33.72 -7.46 8.16
N GLU A 99 32.79 -8.34 7.76
CA GLU A 99 33.08 -9.69 7.26
C GLU A 99 33.43 -9.71 5.75
N LYS A 100 34.40 -10.55 5.36
CA LYS A 100 34.76 -10.81 3.96
C LYS A 100 35.05 -12.30 3.74
N PRO A 101 34.35 -13.00 2.83
CA PRO A 101 33.17 -12.55 2.06
C PRO A 101 31.96 -12.22 2.95
N ILE A 102 30.99 -11.47 2.42
CA ILE A 102 29.77 -11.13 3.15
C ILE A 102 28.87 -12.38 3.21
N THR A 103 28.49 -12.77 4.42
CA THR A 103 27.64 -13.93 4.67
C THR A 103 26.21 -13.69 4.19
N PHE A 104 25.76 -14.43 3.17
CA PHE A 104 24.37 -14.41 2.73
C PHE A 104 23.51 -15.36 3.57
N SER A 105 22.66 -14.82 4.44
CA SER A 105 21.82 -15.58 5.36
C SER A 105 20.50 -14.86 5.67
N ARG A 106 19.61 -15.51 6.42
CA ARG A 106 18.38 -14.89 6.96
C ARG A 106 18.64 -13.60 7.72
N MET A 107 19.76 -13.54 8.44
CA MET A 107 20.11 -12.41 9.27
C MET A 107 20.57 -11.19 8.46
N LEU A 108 21.31 -11.42 7.37
CA LEU A 108 21.59 -10.34 6.41
C LEU A 108 20.29 -9.77 5.86
N MET A 109 19.35 -10.62 5.44
CA MET A 109 18.06 -10.18 4.91
C MET A 109 17.24 -9.40 5.96
N ALA A 110 17.26 -9.83 7.21
CA ALA A 110 16.62 -9.14 8.31
C ALA A 110 17.20 -7.72 8.53
N ARG A 111 18.53 -7.58 8.52
CA ARG A 111 19.19 -6.26 8.63
C ARG A 111 18.80 -5.33 7.48
N ILE A 112 18.78 -5.84 6.26
CA ILE A 112 18.38 -5.09 5.06
C ILE A 112 16.95 -4.56 5.22
N ARG A 113 16.02 -5.43 5.65
CA ARG A 113 14.61 -5.08 5.83
C ARG A 113 14.40 -4.15 7.03
N ALA A 114 15.09 -4.35 8.14
CA ALA A 114 15.04 -3.48 9.30
C ALA A 114 15.49 -2.05 8.94
N VAL A 115 16.63 -1.91 8.24
CA VAL A 115 17.10 -0.60 7.76
C VAL A 115 16.17 -0.02 6.69
N GLY A 116 15.70 -0.85 5.77
CA GLY A 116 14.75 -0.46 4.70
C GLY A 116 13.40 0.06 5.20
N ASN A 117 12.87 -0.51 6.29
CA ASN A 117 11.57 -0.15 6.87
C ASN A 117 11.64 1.02 7.86
N MET A 118 12.83 1.54 8.14
CA MET A 118 13.01 2.62 9.10
C MET A 118 12.43 3.93 8.58
N TYR A 119 11.67 4.62 9.43
CA TYR A 119 11.16 5.96 9.14
C TYR A 119 12.33 6.96 9.05
N SER A 120 12.30 7.77 7.99
CA SER A 120 13.42 8.62 7.58
C SER A 120 13.37 10.01 8.25
N THR A 121 14.28 10.28 9.18
CA THR A 121 14.76 11.65 9.47
C THR A 121 15.93 11.99 8.56
N ARG A 122 16.32 13.26 8.40
CA ARG A 122 17.36 13.66 7.42
C ARG A 122 18.67 12.89 7.59
N ASP A 123 19.16 12.80 8.82
CA ASP A 123 20.37 12.08 9.21
C ASP A 123 20.25 10.56 9.00
N VAL A 124 19.10 9.98 9.33
CA VAL A 124 18.81 8.55 9.11
C VAL A 124 18.71 8.23 7.62
N SER A 125 18.12 9.11 6.80
CA SER A 125 18.04 8.95 5.35
C SER A 125 19.42 8.79 4.71
N ASP A 126 20.36 9.66 5.08
CA ASP A 126 21.71 9.64 4.49
C ASP A 126 22.44 8.34 4.87
N ALA A 127 22.43 7.96 6.16
CA ALA A 127 23.07 6.72 6.62
C ALA A 127 22.44 5.46 6.01
N LYS A 128 21.09 5.41 5.98
CA LYS A 128 20.31 4.35 5.34
C LYS A 128 20.65 4.21 3.86
N ALA A 129 20.70 5.32 3.13
CA ALA A 129 21.02 5.33 1.70
C ALA A 129 22.41 4.77 1.43
N VAL A 130 23.42 5.18 2.21
CA VAL A 130 24.79 4.66 2.10
C VAL A 130 24.84 3.14 2.31
N TYR A 131 24.21 2.64 3.37
CA TYR A 131 24.16 1.21 3.68
C TYR A 131 23.52 0.39 2.55
N LEU A 132 22.31 0.78 2.12
CA LEU A 132 21.55 0.02 1.12
C LEU A 132 22.17 0.13 -0.28
N ARG A 133 22.70 1.30 -0.66
CA ARG A 133 23.38 1.49 -1.96
C ARG A 133 24.58 0.58 -2.09
N ARG A 134 25.39 0.45 -1.03
CA ARG A 134 26.56 -0.42 -1.01
C ARG A 134 26.20 -1.90 -1.21
N LEU A 135 25.00 -2.33 -0.79
CA LEU A 135 24.46 -3.66 -1.08
C LEU A 135 23.92 -3.79 -2.51
N VAL A 136 23.29 -2.75 -3.03
CA VAL A 136 22.78 -2.71 -4.41
C VAL A 136 23.91 -2.73 -5.45
N GLU A 137 25.06 -2.14 -5.13
CA GLU A 137 26.27 -2.11 -5.96
C GLU A 137 27.23 -3.28 -5.66
N LEU A 138 26.86 -4.18 -4.74
CA LEU A 138 27.69 -5.30 -4.35
C LEU A 138 27.81 -6.31 -5.51
N ASP A 139 29.05 -6.67 -5.85
CA ASP A 139 29.32 -7.80 -6.74
C ASP A 139 28.91 -9.12 -6.06
N GLU A 140 28.12 -9.95 -6.74
CA GLU A 140 27.65 -11.23 -6.23
C GLU A 140 28.80 -12.19 -5.89
N SER A 141 29.98 -12.01 -6.49
CA SER A 141 31.19 -12.77 -6.13
C SER A 141 31.65 -12.56 -4.69
N ARG A 142 31.24 -11.44 -4.07
CA ARG A 142 31.56 -11.08 -2.69
C ARG A 142 30.59 -11.64 -1.66
N LEU A 143 29.49 -12.23 -2.11
CA LEU A 143 28.52 -12.92 -1.27
C LEU A 143 28.87 -14.41 -1.21
N THR A 144 28.81 -15.00 -0.02
CA THR A 144 28.77 -16.45 0.11
C THR A 144 27.54 -17.02 -0.59
N ASP A 145 27.53 -18.31 -0.87
CA ASP A 145 26.26 -18.99 -1.12
C ASP A 145 25.36 -18.88 0.11
N TYR A 146 24.05 -19.06 -0.08
CA TYR A 146 23.09 -18.88 1.01
C TYR A 146 23.35 -19.91 2.12
N GLN A 147 23.53 -19.41 3.34
CA GLN A 147 23.73 -20.22 4.53
C GLN A 147 22.40 -20.43 5.24
N PHE A 148 21.88 -21.64 5.12
CA PHE A 148 20.67 -22.07 5.81
C PHE A 148 20.90 -22.16 7.32
N SER A 149 19.97 -21.58 8.06
CA SER A 149 19.78 -21.75 9.50
C SER A 149 18.89 -22.98 9.76
N PRO A 150 19.02 -23.63 10.93
CA PRO A 150 18.10 -24.72 11.31
C PRO A 150 16.64 -24.27 11.24
N GLY A 151 15.80 -25.02 10.52
CA GLY A 151 14.37 -24.73 10.34
C GLY A 151 14.02 -24.03 9.02
N GLU A 152 15.01 -23.61 8.24
CA GLU A 152 14.79 -23.11 6.88
C GLU A 152 14.60 -24.25 5.89
N THR A 153 13.64 -24.07 4.98
CA THR A 153 13.30 -25.05 3.96
C THR A 153 13.21 -24.42 2.58
N GLY A 154 13.19 -25.24 1.53
CA GLY A 154 13.06 -24.78 0.15
C GLY A 154 14.41 -24.56 -0.55
N PRO A 155 14.37 -24.08 -1.81
CA PRO A 155 15.57 -23.82 -2.58
C PRO A 155 16.36 -22.64 -1.99
N ALA A 156 17.68 -22.68 -2.12
CA ALA A 156 18.52 -21.54 -1.74
C ALA A 156 18.11 -20.31 -2.57
N PRO A 157 17.89 -19.15 -1.93
CA PRO A 157 17.61 -17.92 -2.67
C PRO A 157 18.81 -17.52 -3.53
N PRO A 158 18.58 -16.88 -4.67
CA PRO A 158 19.66 -16.36 -5.51
C PRO A 158 20.33 -15.17 -4.83
N LYS A 159 21.65 -15.01 -5.02
CA LYS A 159 22.44 -13.88 -4.46
C LYS A 159 21.88 -12.52 -4.86
N SER A 160 21.30 -12.42 -6.06
CA SER A 160 20.59 -11.24 -6.56
C SER A 160 19.49 -10.73 -5.61
N LEU A 161 18.94 -11.58 -4.74
CA LEU A 161 17.92 -11.18 -3.77
C LEU A 161 18.42 -10.12 -2.79
N VAL A 162 19.69 -10.17 -2.37
CA VAL A 162 20.30 -9.14 -1.50
C VAL A 162 20.19 -7.77 -2.15
N ARG A 163 20.53 -7.69 -3.44
CA ARG A 163 20.42 -6.47 -4.24
C ARG A 163 18.97 -6.00 -4.35
N TYR A 164 18.01 -6.89 -4.60
CA TYR A 164 16.61 -6.48 -4.75
C TYR A 164 15.98 -6.01 -3.43
N ALA A 165 16.23 -6.70 -2.33
CA ALA A 165 15.75 -6.27 -1.03
C ALA A 165 16.34 -4.92 -0.61
N ALA A 166 17.61 -4.68 -0.90
CA ALA A 166 18.24 -3.39 -0.65
C ALA A 166 17.66 -2.28 -1.55
N LEU A 167 17.37 -2.60 -2.82
CA LEU A 167 16.74 -1.68 -3.76
C LEU A 167 15.33 -1.29 -3.31
N SER A 168 14.52 -2.26 -2.85
CA SER A 168 13.20 -2.00 -2.28
C SER A 168 13.28 -1.20 -0.98
N GLY A 169 14.33 -1.37 -0.19
CA GLY A 169 14.57 -0.55 1.01
C GLY A 169 14.93 0.90 0.70
N LEU A 170 15.60 1.16 -0.43
CA LEU A 170 15.94 2.51 -0.90
C LEU A 170 14.69 3.25 -1.37
N GLU A 171 13.85 2.57 -2.17
CA GLU A 171 12.57 3.06 -2.69
C GLU A 171 11.67 3.64 -1.57
N ARG A 172 11.68 2.99 -0.40
CA ARG A 172 10.91 3.40 0.77
C ARG A 172 11.50 4.63 1.47
N PHE A 173 10.81 5.77 1.33
CA PHE A 173 10.88 7.02 2.12
C PHE A 173 11.99 8.04 1.77
N ASN A 174 11.58 9.25 1.34
CA ASN A 174 12.34 10.52 1.34
C ASN A 174 13.83 10.41 0.96
N MET A 175 14.11 9.74 -0.15
CA MET A 175 15.46 9.62 -0.68
C MET A 175 16.03 10.98 -1.10
N PRO A 176 17.32 11.26 -0.84
CA PRO A 176 17.98 12.44 -1.39
C PRO A 176 17.91 12.48 -2.93
N LEU A 177 17.67 13.65 -3.50
CA LEU A 177 17.46 13.84 -4.95
C LEU A 177 18.56 13.22 -5.84
N HIS A 178 19.81 13.30 -5.40
CA HIS A 178 20.96 12.78 -6.15
C HIS A 178 21.01 11.24 -6.19
N GLU A 179 20.51 10.58 -5.15
CA GLU A 179 20.36 9.11 -5.15
C GLU A 179 19.24 8.71 -6.11
N THR A 180 18.15 9.48 -6.13
CA THR A 180 17.07 9.30 -7.10
C THR A 180 17.58 9.37 -8.54
N GLU A 181 18.38 10.37 -8.91
CA GLU A 181 18.99 10.45 -10.26
C GLU A 181 19.84 9.23 -10.63
N GLY A 182 20.58 8.68 -9.67
CA GLY A 182 21.35 7.44 -9.86
C GLY A 182 20.46 6.24 -10.17
N LEU A 183 19.33 6.13 -9.48
CA LEU A 183 18.32 5.11 -9.73
C LEU A 183 17.62 5.27 -11.09
N PHE A 184 17.36 6.50 -11.53
CA PHE A 184 16.82 6.79 -12.87
C PHE A 184 17.72 6.25 -13.98
N ARG A 185 19.01 6.58 -13.93
CA ARG A 185 19.98 6.09 -14.94
C ARG A 185 20.08 4.57 -14.91
N ARG A 186 19.98 3.97 -13.72
CA ARG A 186 19.96 2.52 -13.56
C ARG A 186 18.70 1.91 -14.17
N LEU A 187 17.53 2.50 -13.99
CA LEU A 187 16.29 2.03 -14.61
C LEU A 187 16.35 2.08 -16.14
N GLN A 188 16.89 3.15 -16.70
CA GLN A 188 17.05 3.32 -18.16
C GLN A 188 17.94 2.25 -18.79
N THR A 189 18.93 1.75 -18.04
CA THR A 189 19.99 0.85 -18.55
C THR A 189 19.88 -0.58 -18.01
N SER A 190 18.96 -0.85 -17.09
CA SER A 190 18.82 -2.15 -16.44
C SER A 190 18.15 -3.14 -17.39
N PRO A 191 18.83 -4.24 -17.78
CA PRO A 191 18.17 -5.34 -18.49
C PRO A 191 17.33 -6.23 -17.56
N ASP A 192 17.29 -5.90 -16.27
CA ASP A 192 16.67 -6.69 -15.21
C ASP A 192 15.29 -6.12 -14.84
N ASP A 193 14.27 -6.87 -15.24
CA ASP A 193 12.84 -6.56 -15.07
C ASP A 193 12.43 -6.39 -13.60
N ARG A 194 13.09 -7.08 -12.67
CA ARG A 194 12.76 -6.97 -11.24
C ARG A 194 13.21 -5.61 -10.70
N ALA A 195 14.43 -5.22 -11.02
CA ALA A 195 14.91 -3.88 -10.70
C ALA A 195 14.05 -2.81 -11.39
N ALA A 196 13.60 -3.08 -12.61
CA ALA A 196 12.77 -2.14 -13.35
C ALA A 196 11.39 -1.91 -12.70
N TRP A 197 10.79 -2.97 -12.17
CA TRP A 197 9.57 -2.89 -11.39
C TRP A 197 9.76 -2.19 -10.03
N ILE A 198 10.78 -2.58 -9.25
CA ILE A 198 11.04 -2.00 -7.92
C ILE A 198 11.22 -0.48 -8.01
N LEU A 199 11.96 -0.01 -9.01
CA LEU A 199 12.31 1.40 -9.15
C LEU A 199 11.18 2.25 -9.72
N HIS A 200 10.10 1.64 -10.23
CA HIS A 200 9.07 2.37 -10.95
C HIS A 200 8.39 3.44 -10.09
N GLU A 201 7.91 3.09 -8.89
CA GLU A 201 7.16 4.00 -8.01
C GLU A 201 8.00 5.21 -7.54
N THR A 202 9.26 4.98 -7.17
CA THR A 202 10.21 6.08 -6.84
C THR A 202 10.47 6.98 -8.03
N VAL A 203 10.59 6.40 -9.23
CA VAL A 203 10.76 7.15 -10.47
C VAL A 203 9.52 7.98 -10.77
N LEU A 204 8.31 7.44 -10.58
CA LEU A 204 7.08 8.21 -10.74
C LEU A 204 7.00 9.39 -9.76
N SER A 205 7.26 9.14 -8.48
CA SER A 205 7.24 10.19 -7.45
C SER A 205 8.21 11.34 -7.78
N PHE A 206 9.38 11.02 -8.32
CA PHE A 206 10.32 12.04 -8.81
C PHE A 206 9.83 12.75 -10.05
N LEU A 207 9.30 12.03 -11.06
CA LEU A 207 8.75 12.65 -12.27
C LEU A 207 7.64 13.63 -11.91
N GLU A 208 6.75 13.25 -10.99
CA GLU A 208 5.71 14.13 -10.49
C GLU A 208 6.31 15.41 -9.90
N LEU A 209 7.31 15.31 -9.02
CA LEU A 209 7.97 16.46 -8.39
C LEU A 209 8.77 17.32 -9.38
N ALA A 210 9.57 16.70 -10.24
CA ALA A 210 10.42 17.36 -11.23
C ALA A 210 9.59 18.12 -12.27
N LEU A 211 8.49 17.52 -12.72
CA LEU A 211 7.59 18.12 -13.71
C LEU A 211 6.54 19.06 -13.08
N HIS A 212 6.27 18.97 -11.77
CA HIS A 212 5.36 19.88 -11.05
C HIS A 212 6.00 21.25 -10.78
N ARG A 213 7.30 21.29 -10.46
CA ARG A 213 7.93 22.48 -9.86
C ARG A 213 8.23 23.62 -10.83
N THR A 214 7.99 23.53 -12.15
CA THR A 214 8.19 24.69 -13.04
C THR A 214 7.64 24.51 -14.46
N PRO A 215 6.90 25.50 -15.02
CA PRO A 215 6.48 25.51 -16.44
C PRO A 215 7.63 25.52 -17.46
N LYS A 216 8.89 25.71 -17.02
CA LYS A 216 10.08 25.83 -17.87
C LYS A 216 11.02 24.62 -17.85
N HIS A 217 10.72 23.58 -17.06
CA HIS A 217 11.51 22.32 -17.04
C HIS A 217 10.82 21.18 -17.81
N SER A 218 10.07 21.52 -18.86
CA SER A 218 9.67 20.61 -19.96
C SER A 218 10.86 20.01 -20.75
N THR A 219 12.06 19.98 -20.17
CA THR A 219 13.32 19.60 -20.81
C THR A 219 14.25 18.84 -19.86
N ASP A 220 13.71 18.09 -18.90
CA ASP A 220 14.56 17.12 -18.20
C ASP A 220 14.91 15.99 -19.17
N GLU A 221 16.13 16.03 -19.70
CA GLU A 221 16.66 15.03 -20.62
C GLU A 221 16.67 13.62 -19.99
N LEU A 222 16.68 13.52 -18.66
CA LEU A 222 16.50 12.23 -17.96
C LEU A 222 15.07 11.72 -18.10
N ALA A 223 14.06 12.58 -17.92
CA ALA A 223 12.66 12.19 -18.11
C ALA A 223 12.41 11.79 -19.57
N LYS A 224 12.88 12.59 -20.53
CA LYS A 224 12.79 12.25 -21.96
C LYS A 224 13.47 10.93 -22.29
N GLY A 225 14.72 10.76 -21.88
CA GLY A 225 15.49 9.53 -22.10
C GLY A 225 14.81 8.30 -21.51
N LEU A 226 14.14 8.45 -20.37
CA LEU A 226 13.35 7.39 -19.75
C LEU A 226 12.15 6.99 -20.64
N PHE A 227 11.35 7.94 -21.09
CA PHE A 227 10.19 7.64 -21.96
C PHE A 227 10.61 7.09 -23.33
N PHE A 228 11.71 7.60 -23.91
CA PHE A 228 12.31 7.02 -25.12
C PHE A 228 12.78 5.58 -24.92
N SER A 229 13.19 5.18 -23.71
CA SER A 229 13.52 3.79 -23.39
C SER A 229 12.27 2.92 -23.14
N TRP A 230 11.22 3.49 -22.53
CA TRP A 230 10.02 2.75 -22.16
C TRP A 230 9.16 2.35 -23.35
N LEU A 231 8.98 3.23 -24.33
CA LEU A 231 8.10 2.98 -25.48
C LEU A 231 8.53 1.75 -26.29
N PRO A 232 9.80 1.61 -26.73
CA PRO A 232 10.28 0.40 -27.40
C PRO A 232 10.23 -0.84 -26.50
N ASP A 233 10.52 -0.71 -25.21
CA ASP A 233 10.48 -1.83 -24.26
C ASP A 233 9.06 -2.37 -24.07
N MET A 234 8.07 -1.50 -23.92
CA MET A 234 6.66 -1.89 -23.81
C MET A 234 6.18 -2.56 -25.10
N GLN A 235 6.53 -2.01 -26.27
CA GLN A 235 6.19 -2.62 -27.55
C GLN A 235 6.82 -4.02 -27.70
N ARG A 236 8.08 -4.19 -27.28
CA ARG A 236 8.77 -5.48 -27.25
C ARG A 236 8.06 -6.47 -26.33
N ARG A 237 7.65 -6.06 -25.13
CA ARG A 237 6.95 -6.91 -24.15
C ARG A 237 5.58 -7.35 -24.63
N LEU A 238 4.79 -6.44 -25.20
CA LEU A 238 3.48 -6.77 -25.77
C LEU A 238 3.55 -7.87 -26.82
N ASN A 239 4.59 -7.84 -27.65
CA ASN A 239 4.84 -8.85 -28.67
C ASN A 239 5.57 -10.10 -28.13
N GLY A 240 5.96 -10.10 -26.86
CA GLY A 240 6.68 -11.18 -26.18
C GLY A 240 5.76 -12.30 -25.68
N PRO A 241 6.33 -13.36 -25.08
CA PRO A 241 5.55 -14.43 -24.49
C PRO A 241 4.71 -13.91 -23.30
N SER A 242 3.69 -14.68 -22.93
CA SER A 242 2.95 -14.39 -21.70
C SER A 242 3.85 -14.49 -20.48
N ASP A 243 3.98 -13.37 -19.77
CA ASP A 243 4.77 -13.24 -18.54
C ASP A 243 4.06 -12.25 -17.60
N PRO A 244 3.60 -12.69 -16.42
CA PRO A 244 2.95 -11.81 -15.46
C PRO A 244 3.78 -10.59 -15.09
N LEU A 245 5.10 -10.72 -14.88
CA LEU A 245 5.94 -9.57 -14.49
C LEU A 245 5.99 -8.52 -15.62
N SER A 246 6.21 -8.96 -16.86
CA SER A 246 6.19 -8.07 -18.02
C SER A 246 4.85 -7.38 -18.22
N LEU A 247 3.73 -8.09 -17.99
CA LEU A 247 2.40 -7.49 -18.04
C LEU A 247 2.26 -6.37 -17.01
N GLU A 248 2.66 -6.64 -15.77
CA GLU A 248 2.59 -5.62 -14.73
C GLU A 248 3.44 -4.39 -15.09
N ILE A 249 4.69 -4.58 -15.55
CA ILE A 249 5.57 -3.47 -15.97
C ILE A 249 4.92 -2.63 -17.07
N VAL A 250 4.25 -3.26 -18.04
CA VAL A 250 3.50 -2.55 -19.09
C VAL A 250 2.36 -1.75 -18.47
N LEU A 251 1.54 -2.37 -17.61
CA LEU A 251 0.39 -1.71 -16.97
C LEU A 251 0.82 -0.49 -16.14
N GLN A 252 1.87 -0.65 -15.33
CA GLN A 252 2.45 0.42 -14.50
C GLN A 252 2.89 1.63 -15.34
N ARG A 253 3.56 1.40 -16.47
CA ARG A 253 4.12 2.48 -17.32
C ARG A 253 3.11 3.20 -18.20
N MET A 254 1.92 2.64 -18.42
CA MET A 254 0.94 3.24 -19.33
C MET A 254 0.35 4.55 -18.81
N LEU A 255 -0.07 4.61 -17.54
CA LEU A 255 -0.64 5.86 -17.00
C LEU A 255 0.36 7.03 -17.02
N PRO A 256 1.64 6.86 -16.61
CA PRO A 256 2.67 7.88 -16.78
C PRO A 256 2.84 8.34 -18.23
N LEU A 257 2.75 7.44 -19.21
CA LEU A 257 2.79 7.81 -20.63
C LEU A 257 1.66 8.77 -20.97
N GLY A 258 0.44 8.51 -20.51
CA GLY A 258 -0.69 9.42 -20.72
C GLY A 258 -0.42 10.82 -20.15
N VAL A 259 -0.02 10.89 -18.89
CA VAL A 259 0.13 12.15 -18.15
C VAL A 259 1.32 13.00 -18.65
N PHE A 260 2.43 12.35 -19.02
CA PHE A 260 3.70 13.05 -19.24
C PHE A 260 4.13 13.15 -20.70
N SER A 261 3.63 12.31 -21.62
CA SER A 261 4.18 12.24 -22.99
C SER A 261 4.13 13.58 -23.75
N THR A 262 3.08 14.37 -23.54
CA THR A 262 2.97 15.74 -24.12
C THR A 262 4.01 16.69 -23.56
N LYS A 263 4.35 16.58 -22.27
CA LYS A 263 5.36 17.43 -21.61
C LYS A 263 6.79 17.06 -22.02
N VAL A 264 7.04 15.77 -22.32
CA VAL A 264 8.37 15.27 -22.71
C VAL A 264 8.57 15.18 -24.22
N GLY A 265 7.51 15.36 -25.03
CA GLY A 265 7.60 15.41 -26.50
C GLY A 265 7.61 14.05 -27.19
N VAL A 266 6.90 13.05 -26.65
CA VAL A 266 6.75 11.68 -27.24
C VAL A 266 5.29 11.33 -27.51
N THR A 267 4.46 12.34 -27.77
CA THR A 267 3.00 12.22 -27.88
C THR A 267 2.58 11.26 -28.98
N ASP A 268 3.19 11.33 -30.16
CA ASP A 268 2.75 10.55 -31.33
C ASP A 268 3.06 9.06 -31.14
N GLU A 269 4.24 8.74 -30.61
CA GLU A 269 4.65 7.37 -30.32
C GLU A 269 3.81 6.76 -29.18
N ALA A 270 3.57 7.53 -28.11
CA ALA A 270 2.73 7.10 -27.01
C ALA A 270 1.29 6.86 -27.47
N ARG A 271 0.71 7.79 -28.25
CA ARG A 271 -0.63 7.65 -28.83
C ARG A 271 -0.74 6.38 -29.65
N LYS A 272 0.18 6.18 -30.60
CA LYS A 272 0.19 5.02 -31.48
C LYS A 272 0.22 3.71 -30.69
N LEU A 273 1.03 3.64 -29.64
CA LEU A 273 1.10 2.48 -28.76
C LEU A 273 -0.24 2.23 -28.07
N LEU A 274 -0.82 3.24 -27.43
CA LEU A 274 -2.08 3.15 -26.68
C LEU A 274 -3.28 2.80 -27.57
N GLU A 275 -3.41 3.46 -28.71
CA GLU A 275 -4.46 3.18 -29.71
C GLU A 275 -4.35 1.76 -30.25
N SER A 276 -3.12 1.24 -30.45
CA SER A 276 -2.94 -0.15 -30.87
C SER A 276 -3.45 -1.14 -29.82
N MET A 277 -3.27 -0.83 -28.52
CA MET A 277 -3.76 -1.68 -27.44
C MET A 277 -5.28 -1.71 -27.38
N ILE A 278 -5.90 -0.54 -27.53
CA ILE A 278 -7.34 -0.38 -27.58
C ILE A 278 -7.94 -1.09 -28.80
N ALA A 279 -7.37 -0.89 -29.98
CA ALA A 279 -7.84 -1.49 -31.24
C ALA A 279 -7.78 -3.02 -31.19
N ALA A 280 -6.72 -3.57 -30.58
CA ALA A 280 -6.57 -5.01 -30.36
C ALA A 280 -7.41 -5.53 -29.17
N ARG A 281 -8.15 -4.67 -28.45
CA ARG A 281 -8.89 -5.02 -27.23
C ARG A 281 -8.02 -5.72 -26.19
N GLY A 282 -6.74 -5.32 -26.12
CA GLY A 282 -5.75 -5.91 -25.23
C GLY A 282 -5.37 -7.36 -25.56
N ASP A 283 -5.79 -7.91 -26.70
CA ASP A 283 -5.39 -9.24 -27.17
C ASP A 283 -3.98 -9.18 -27.78
N PHE A 284 -2.99 -9.37 -26.91
CA PHE A 284 -1.57 -9.43 -27.27
C PHE A 284 -0.99 -10.78 -26.84
N PRO A 285 0.08 -11.25 -27.49
CA PRO A 285 0.85 -12.41 -27.02
C PRO A 285 1.13 -12.41 -25.51
N LEU A 286 1.45 -11.24 -24.95
CA LEU A 286 1.68 -11.05 -23.50
C LEU A 286 0.47 -11.41 -22.62
N THR A 287 -0.77 -11.19 -23.08
CA THR A 287 -1.99 -11.36 -22.27
C THR A 287 -2.59 -12.77 -22.36
N ARG A 288 -2.13 -13.59 -23.30
CA ARG A 288 -2.67 -14.94 -23.55
C ARG A 288 -2.43 -15.88 -22.37
N GLY A 289 -3.50 -16.48 -21.86
CA GLY A 289 -3.43 -17.43 -20.74
C GLY A 289 -3.45 -16.79 -19.36
N ILE A 290 -3.54 -15.46 -19.26
CA ILE A 290 -3.74 -14.74 -18.00
C ILE A 290 -5.19 -14.24 -17.94
N PRO A 291 -6.08 -14.87 -17.15
CA PRO A 291 -7.50 -14.48 -17.07
C PRO A 291 -7.64 -13.00 -16.71
N GLY A 292 -8.43 -12.23 -17.47
CA GLY A 292 -8.66 -10.81 -17.24
C GLY A 292 -7.61 -9.83 -17.78
N ALA A 293 -6.43 -10.31 -18.21
CA ALA A 293 -5.32 -9.44 -18.63
C ALA A 293 -5.65 -8.51 -19.81
N ALA A 294 -6.37 -9.00 -20.83
CA ALA A 294 -6.76 -8.19 -21.98
C ALA A 294 -7.70 -7.02 -21.60
N ARG A 295 -8.63 -7.26 -20.66
CA ARG A 295 -9.53 -6.22 -20.11
C ARG A 295 -8.71 -5.16 -19.39
N ASP A 296 -7.85 -5.58 -18.47
CA ASP A 296 -7.05 -4.66 -17.66
C ASP A 296 -6.13 -3.81 -18.55
N LEU A 297 -5.47 -4.42 -19.54
CA LEU A 297 -4.63 -3.72 -20.52
C LEU A 297 -5.42 -2.68 -21.32
N THR A 298 -6.61 -3.05 -21.80
CA THR A 298 -7.48 -2.14 -22.56
C THR A 298 -7.98 -0.97 -21.71
N ALA A 299 -8.43 -1.25 -20.48
CA ALA A 299 -8.95 -0.24 -19.57
C ALA A 299 -7.88 0.79 -19.20
N THR A 300 -6.68 0.33 -18.84
CA THR A 300 -5.57 1.23 -18.51
C THR A 300 -5.06 1.99 -19.74
N ALA A 301 -5.07 1.38 -20.94
CA ALA A 301 -4.68 2.06 -22.18
C ALA A 301 -5.65 3.19 -22.55
N TRP A 302 -6.96 2.99 -22.36
CA TRP A 302 -7.97 4.05 -22.53
C TRP A 302 -7.71 5.24 -21.61
N MET A 303 -7.44 4.97 -20.33
CA MET A 303 -7.17 6.03 -19.36
C MET A 303 -5.90 6.81 -19.69
N ALA A 304 -4.84 6.10 -20.09
CA ALA A 304 -3.61 6.75 -20.53
C ALA A 304 -3.83 7.59 -21.81
N LEU A 305 -4.58 7.09 -22.79
CA LEU A 305 -4.87 7.84 -24.02
C LEU A 305 -5.68 9.10 -23.71
N PHE A 306 -6.60 8.99 -22.75
CA PHE A 306 -7.37 10.12 -22.28
C PHE A 306 -6.49 11.20 -21.63
N ASP A 307 -5.58 10.83 -20.72
CA ASP A 307 -4.66 11.80 -20.10
C ASP A 307 -3.74 12.44 -21.16
N LEU A 308 -3.39 11.69 -22.21
CA LEU A 308 -2.63 12.20 -23.35
C LEU A 308 -3.41 13.23 -24.18
N ASP A 309 -4.70 12.97 -24.42
CA ASP A 309 -5.63 13.85 -25.14
C ASP A 309 -6.00 15.10 -24.33
N ASN A 310 -5.88 15.03 -23.01
CA ASN A 310 -6.31 16.07 -22.07
C ASN A 310 -5.17 16.48 -21.14
N PRO A 311 -4.06 17.00 -21.69
CA PRO A 311 -2.86 17.28 -20.90
C PRO A 311 -3.17 18.33 -19.82
N ARG A 312 -3.00 17.93 -18.56
CA ARG A 312 -3.23 18.81 -17.41
C ARG A 312 -1.98 19.57 -17.01
N SER A 313 -2.20 20.73 -16.40
CA SER A 313 -1.14 21.44 -15.68
C SER A 313 -0.62 20.62 -14.50
N ASN A 314 -1.51 19.93 -13.77
CA ASN A 314 -1.14 18.99 -12.72
C ASN A 314 -0.38 17.78 -13.28
N THR A 315 0.55 17.24 -12.50
CA THR A 315 1.38 16.06 -12.80
C THR A 315 0.94 14.81 -12.07
N SER A 316 -0.05 14.91 -11.17
CA SER A 316 -0.60 13.76 -10.46
C SER A 316 -1.20 12.74 -11.43
N ILE A 317 -0.68 11.51 -11.35
CA ILE A 317 -1.24 10.37 -12.06
C ILE A 317 -2.54 9.95 -11.38
N ARG A 318 -3.64 9.82 -12.14
CA ARG A 318 -4.86 9.21 -11.63
C ARG A 318 -4.64 7.72 -11.45
N THR A 319 -4.59 7.24 -10.21
CA THR A 319 -4.45 5.80 -9.87
C THR A 319 -5.78 5.04 -9.88
N ILE A 320 -6.83 5.68 -10.37
CA ILE A 320 -8.21 5.20 -10.24
C ILE A 320 -8.55 4.22 -11.36
N LEU A 321 -7.97 3.03 -11.30
CA LEU A 321 -8.25 1.94 -12.23
C LEU A 321 -9.41 1.09 -11.70
N PRO A 322 -10.31 0.57 -12.57
CA PRO A 322 -11.23 -0.50 -12.18
C PRO A 322 -10.46 -1.60 -11.47
N SER A 323 -11.07 -2.26 -10.48
CA SER A 323 -10.39 -3.38 -9.84
C SER A 323 -9.93 -4.38 -10.90
N PRO A 324 -8.65 -4.83 -10.83
CA PRO A 324 -8.12 -5.78 -11.79
C PRO A 324 -9.03 -7.01 -11.88
N ALA A 325 -9.40 -7.40 -13.09
CA ALA A 325 -10.21 -8.61 -13.30
C ALA A 325 -9.43 -9.89 -12.99
N ARG A 326 -8.12 -9.74 -12.81
CA ARG A 326 -7.16 -10.82 -12.58
C ARG A 326 -6.58 -10.76 -11.17
N LYS A 327 -5.93 -11.84 -10.76
CA LYS A 327 -5.02 -11.79 -9.62
C LYS A 327 -3.81 -10.93 -10.01
N VAL A 328 -3.62 -9.80 -9.34
CA VAL A 328 -2.46 -8.94 -9.52
C VAL A 328 -1.21 -9.74 -9.15
N PHE A 329 -0.25 -9.81 -10.07
CA PHE A 329 1.07 -10.30 -9.74
C PHE A 329 1.76 -9.16 -9.00
N ARG A 330 2.14 -9.43 -7.75
CA ARG A 330 2.81 -8.48 -6.88
C ARG A 330 4.24 -8.97 -6.69
N PRO A 331 5.18 -8.51 -7.53
CA PRO A 331 6.56 -8.95 -7.45
C PRO A 331 7.17 -8.62 -6.09
N ASP A 332 6.75 -7.50 -5.49
CA ASP A 332 7.13 -7.08 -4.16
C ASP A 332 6.70 -8.09 -3.07
N GLU A 333 5.53 -8.73 -3.19
CA GLU A 333 5.14 -9.83 -2.29
C GLU A 333 6.09 -11.03 -2.42
N VAL A 334 6.61 -11.31 -3.63
CA VAL A 334 7.58 -12.40 -3.86
C VAL A 334 8.94 -12.08 -3.24
N TRP A 335 9.36 -10.81 -3.24
CA TRP A 335 10.68 -10.40 -2.72
C TRP A 335 10.67 -10.03 -1.23
N GLN A 336 9.50 -9.63 -0.72
CA GLN A 336 9.24 -9.43 0.70
C GLN A 336 8.91 -10.75 1.40
N ALA A 337 8.46 -11.79 0.68
CA ALA A 337 8.34 -13.14 1.22
C ALA A 337 9.70 -13.65 1.74
N ASP A 338 9.66 -14.57 2.71
CA ASP A 338 10.88 -15.14 3.26
C ASP A 338 11.61 -15.94 2.15
N PRO A 339 12.89 -15.61 1.81
CA PRO A 339 13.66 -16.28 0.77
C PRO A 339 13.65 -17.80 0.83
N ALA A 340 13.66 -18.33 2.05
CA ALA A 340 13.55 -19.73 2.37
C ALA A 340 12.48 -19.82 3.46
N PRO A 341 11.29 -20.40 3.19
CA PRO A 341 10.25 -20.52 4.20
C PRO A 341 10.81 -21.07 5.51
N ALA A 342 10.75 -20.23 6.53
CA ALA A 342 11.29 -20.48 7.84
C ALA A 342 10.20 -21.08 8.73
N HIS A 343 10.49 -22.25 9.28
CA HIS A 343 9.67 -22.85 10.32
C HIS A 343 10.55 -23.03 11.57
N PRO A 344 10.59 -22.03 12.45
CA PRO A 344 11.29 -22.14 13.71
C PRO A 344 10.82 -23.38 14.47
N ALA A 345 11.74 -24.03 15.18
CA ALA A 345 11.42 -25.21 15.97
C ALA A 345 10.25 -24.93 16.92
N ALA A 346 9.35 -25.90 17.11
CA ALA A 346 8.14 -25.72 17.92
C ALA A 346 8.45 -25.21 19.35
N GLU A 347 9.58 -25.60 19.92
CA GLU A 347 10.05 -25.10 21.22
C GLU A 347 10.38 -23.61 21.22
N ALA A 348 11.02 -23.11 20.16
CA ALA A 348 11.34 -21.70 19.99
C ALA A 348 10.08 -20.86 19.76
N VAL A 349 9.13 -21.38 18.98
CA VAL A 349 7.81 -20.77 18.78
C VAL A 349 7.05 -20.71 20.11
N ALA A 350 7.02 -21.80 20.87
CA ALA A 350 6.35 -21.86 22.17
C ALA A 350 7.02 -20.93 23.20
N ALA A 351 8.34 -20.81 23.18
CA ALA A 351 9.08 -19.85 24.01
C ALA A 351 8.70 -18.41 23.67
N ARG A 352 8.72 -18.05 22.38
CA ARG A 352 8.34 -16.71 21.93
C ARG A 352 6.90 -16.38 22.28
N MET A 353 5.96 -17.32 22.11
CA MET A 353 4.56 -17.11 22.50
C MET A 353 4.41 -16.86 24.01
N ARG A 354 5.17 -17.54 24.87
CA ARG A 354 5.17 -17.27 26.32
C ARG A 354 5.73 -15.88 26.65
N ASP A 355 6.80 -15.48 25.98
CA ASP A 355 7.39 -14.14 26.18
C ASP A 355 6.40 -13.04 25.81
N LEU A 356 5.75 -13.17 24.64
CA LEU A 356 4.72 -12.25 24.18
C LEU A 356 3.53 -12.18 25.14
N GLU A 357 3.11 -13.31 25.70
CA GLU A 357 2.06 -13.33 26.73
C GLU A 357 2.47 -12.59 28.00
N GLY A 358 3.71 -12.77 28.46
CA GLY A 358 4.26 -12.05 29.60
C GLY A 358 4.35 -10.54 29.35
N GLU A 359 4.81 -10.14 28.17
CA GLU A 359 4.87 -8.73 27.77
C GLU A 359 3.51 -8.06 27.74
N LEU A 360 2.48 -8.77 27.24
CA LEU A 360 1.13 -8.24 27.23
C LEU A 360 0.56 -8.05 28.65
N LEU A 361 1.15 -8.66 29.68
CA LEU A 361 0.80 -8.40 31.08
C LEU A 361 1.58 -7.22 31.67
N GLU A 362 2.82 -7.00 31.22
CA GLU A 362 3.70 -5.93 31.72
C GLU A 362 3.45 -4.56 31.08
N LEU A 363 3.18 -4.54 29.77
CA LEU A 363 3.07 -3.31 28.99
C LEU A 363 1.80 -2.55 29.36
N LYS A 364 1.97 -1.26 29.68
CA LYS A 364 0.86 -0.39 30.11
C LYS A 364 0.16 0.25 28.93
N PHE A 365 0.90 0.63 27.88
CA PHE A 365 0.37 1.45 26.80
C PHE A 365 0.03 0.66 25.54
N ALA A 366 -1.00 1.11 24.83
CA ALA A 366 -1.57 0.44 23.68
C ALA A 366 -0.53 0.22 22.58
N TYR A 367 0.37 1.17 22.32
CA TYR A 367 1.34 1.07 21.24
C TYR A 367 2.21 -0.21 21.32
N GLY A 368 2.86 -0.45 22.47
CA GLY A 368 3.65 -1.68 22.69
C GLY A 368 2.77 -2.93 22.70
N ARG A 369 1.58 -2.85 23.33
CA ARG A 369 0.62 -3.96 23.38
C ARG A 369 0.11 -4.35 21.99
N CYS A 370 -0.09 -3.39 21.10
CA CYS A 370 -0.50 -3.59 19.71
C CYS A 370 0.57 -4.34 18.90
N HIS A 371 1.85 -4.00 19.11
CA HIS A 371 2.96 -4.77 18.54
C HIS A 371 2.92 -6.23 19.02
N VAL A 372 2.82 -6.45 20.33
CA VAL A 372 2.79 -7.80 20.91
C VAL A 372 1.60 -8.62 20.38
N LEU A 373 0.42 -8.02 20.26
CA LEU A 373 -0.76 -8.67 19.67
C LEU A 373 -0.54 -9.06 18.20
N ARG A 374 0.12 -8.20 17.42
CA ARG A 374 0.49 -8.48 16.03
C ARG A 374 1.50 -9.64 15.94
N GLU A 375 2.50 -9.64 16.81
CA GLU A 375 3.49 -10.72 16.88
C GLU A 375 2.84 -12.06 17.23
N GLN A 376 1.89 -12.10 18.17
CA GLN A 376 1.19 -13.34 18.50
C GLN A 376 0.50 -13.98 17.30
N VAL A 377 -0.06 -13.17 16.38
CA VAL A 377 -0.68 -13.66 15.14
C VAL A 377 0.33 -14.33 14.23
N PHE A 378 1.56 -13.81 14.19
CA PHE A 378 2.63 -14.35 13.35
C PHE A 378 3.19 -15.67 13.91
N TRP A 379 3.36 -15.72 15.23
CA TRP A 379 4.03 -16.83 15.91
C TRP A 379 3.11 -18.02 16.25
N VAL A 380 1.79 -17.87 16.16
CA VAL A 380 0.87 -18.92 16.60
C VAL A 380 0.97 -20.20 15.76
N PRO A 381 1.14 -21.38 16.40
CA PRO A 381 1.04 -22.66 15.70
C PRO A 381 -0.36 -22.84 15.08
N PRO A 382 -0.48 -23.48 13.89
CA PRO A 382 -1.78 -23.70 13.25
C PRO A 382 -2.81 -24.40 14.15
N GLY A 383 -2.38 -25.33 15.01
CA GLY A 383 -3.24 -26.04 15.96
C GLY A 383 -3.80 -25.18 17.10
N ASP A 384 -3.16 -24.03 17.39
CA ASP A 384 -3.53 -23.12 18.47
C ASP A 384 -4.21 -21.83 17.97
N ALA A 385 -4.28 -21.63 16.64
CA ALA A 385 -4.83 -20.43 16.02
C ALA A 385 -6.27 -20.15 16.47
N ASP A 386 -7.10 -21.19 16.58
CA ASP A 386 -8.47 -21.08 17.08
C ASP A 386 -8.52 -20.54 18.51
N ARG A 387 -7.69 -21.08 19.40
CA ARG A 387 -7.63 -20.65 20.81
C ARG A 387 -7.13 -19.22 20.93
N LEU A 388 -6.14 -18.84 20.12
CA LEU A 388 -5.64 -17.47 20.09
C LEU A 388 -6.70 -16.51 19.56
N PHE A 389 -7.43 -16.88 18.51
CA PHE A 389 -8.55 -16.11 17.97
C PHE A 389 -9.58 -15.79 19.07
N GLU A 390 -10.05 -16.81 19.78
CA GLU A 390 -11.03 -16.60 20.87
C GLU A 390 -10.47 -15.68 21.97
N ARG A 391 -9.18 -15.81 22.32
CA ARG A 391 -8.52 -14.93 23.30
C ARG A 391 -8.39 -13.49 22.82
N MET A 392 -8.18 -13.26 21.52
CA MET A 392 -8.14 -11.92 20.94
C MET A 392 -9.53 -11.28 20.89
N VAL A 393 -10.56 -12.10 20.62
CA VAL A 393 -11.95 -11.64 20.47
C VAL A 393 -12.68 -11.46 21.80
N ALA A 394 -12.40 -12.27 22.82
CA ALA A 394 -13.11 -12.20 24.10
C ALA A 394 -13.09 -10.79 24.73
N PRO A 395 -11.95 -10.07 24.78
CA PRO A 395 -11.90 -8.69 25.30
C PRO A 395 -12.63 -7.66 24.44
N LEU A 396 -12.98 -8.00 23.19
CA LEU A 396 -13.74 -7.10 22.30
C LEU A 396 -15.22 -7.02 22.68
N SER A 397 -15.68 -7.82 23.63
CA SER A 397 -17.06 -7.82 24.13
C SER A 397 -17.11 -7.35 25.58
N LEU A 398 -17.50 -6.10 25.82
CA LEU A 398 -17.67 -5.52 27.15
C LEU A 398 -19.16 -5.41 27.49
N GLY A 399 -19.66 -6.33 28.34
CA GLY A 399 -21.08 -6.32 28.74
C GLY A 399 -22.06 -6.52 27.56
N GLY A 400 -21.67 -7.29 26.55
CA GLY A 400 -22.43 -7.51 25.31
C GLY A 400 -22.17 -6.46 24.21
N LYS A 401 -21.55 -5.34 24.54
CA LYS A 401 -21.17 -4.28 23.59
C LYS A 401 -19.78 -4.53 22.98
N VAL A 402 -19.53 -3.95 21.81
CA VAL A 402 -18.18 -3.91 21.20
C VAL A 402 -17.32 -2.92 21.97
N ALA A 403 -16.15 -3.37 22.45
CA ALA A 403 -15.21 -2.53 23.18
C ALA A 403 -14.66 -1.39 22.30
N PHE A 404 -14.41 -0.23 22.88
CA PHE A 404 -13.97 0.98 22.16
C PHE A 404 -12.73 1.61 22.82
N SER A 405 -11.55 1.14 22.42
CA SER A 405 -10.24 1.62 22.88
C SER A 405 -9.16 1.32 21.82
N SER A 406 -7.96 1.91 21.94
CA SER A 406 -6.88 1.60 20.98
C SER A 406 -6.48 0.13 21.02
N GLU A 407 -6.45 -0.48 22.20
CA GLU A 407 -6.18 -1.92 22.33
C GLU A 407 -7.28 -2.76 21.65
N ALA A 408 -8.55 -2.37 21.78
CA ALA A 408 -9.64 -3.06 21.09
C ALA A 408 -9.42 -3.03 19.57
N PHE A 409 -9.06 -1.87 19.00
CA PHE A 409 -8.74 -1.77 17.57
C PHE A 409 -7.54 -2.64 17.15
N CYS A 410 -6.51 -2.73 17.99
CA CYS A 410 -5.37 -3.61 17.73
C CYS A 410 -5.74 -5.09 17.78
N ARG A 411 -6.57 -5.49 18.74
CA ARG A 411 -7.12 -6.85 18.82
C ARG A 411 -8.04 -7.17 17.63
N MET A 412 -8.86 -6.21 17.19
CA MET A 412 -9.67 -6.36 15.98
C MET A 412 -8.79 -6.64 14.77
N HIS A 413 -7.71 -5.86 14.58
CA HIS A 413 -6.76 -6.05 13.50
C HIS A 413 -6.03 -7.39 13.57
N ALA A 414 -5.52 -7.74 14.75
CA ALA A 414 -4.80 -9.00 14.98
C ALA A 414 -5.70 -10.21 14.69
N ALA A 415 -6.93 -10.21 15.23
CA ALA A 415 -7.88 -11.31 15.05
C ALA A 415 -8.27 -11.51 13.58
N THR A 416 -8.50 -10.45 12.81
CA THR A 416 -8.85 -10.58 11.38
C THR A 416 -7.65 -10.97 10.51
N SER A 417 -6.44 -10.61 10.92
CA SER A 417 -5.19 -10.94 10.23
C SER A 417 -4.72 -12.39 10.46
N LEU A 418 -5.32 -13.09 11.44
CA LEU A 418 -4.98 -14.46 11.81
C LEU A 418 -5.44 -15.49 10.76
N ARG A 419 -4.67 -15.64 9.68
CA ARG A 419 -5.01 -16.49 8.52
C ARG A 419 -5.18 -17.97 8.85
N ALA A 420 -4.53 -18.46 9.90
CA ALA A 420 -4.67 -19.84 10.35
C ALA A 420 -6.03 -20.10 11.04
N ALA A 421 -6.74 -19.06 11.48
CA ALA A 421 -8.08 -19.21 12.02
C ALA A 421 -9.13 -19.36 10.89
N PRO A 422 -10.19 -20.17 11.07
CA PRO A 422 -11.23 -20.39 10.09
C PRO A 422 -11.83 -19.09 9.54
N ASP A 423 -11.92 -18.99 8.21
CA ASP A 423 -12.56 -17.85 7.53
C ASP A 423 -13.97 -17.60 8.07
N SER A 424 -14.73 -18.64 8.41
CA SER A 424 -16.08 -18.51 8.98
C SER A 424 -16.12 -17.72 10.29
N LYS A 425 -15.16 -17.93 11.19
CA LYS A 425 -15.06 -17.20 12.46
C LYS A 425 -14.69 -15.73 12.22
N ARG A 426 -13.71 -15.49 11.34
CA ARG A 426 -13.25 -14.14 10.98
C ARG A 426 -14.35 -13.34 10.28
N VAL A 427 -15.07 -13.96 9.34
CA VAL A 427 -16.23 -13.37 8.66
C VAL A 427 -17.36 -13.09 9.65
N GLY A 428 -17.66 -14.01 10.57
CA GLY A 428 -18.67 -13.79 11.61
C GLY A 428 -18.35 -12.59 12.50
N LEU A 429 -17.07 -12.41 12.86
CA LEU A 429 -16.60 -11.25 13.62
C LEU A 429 -16.75 -9.93 12.82
N VAL A 430 -16.33 -9.92 11.55
CA VAL A 430 -16.49 -8.76 10.67
C VAL A 430 -17.96 -8.40 10.49
N LEU A 431 -18.83 -9.38 10.27
CA LEU A 431 -20.29 -9.16 10.17
C LEU A 431 -20.87 -8.58 11.45
N ARG A 432 -20.42 -9.03 12.63
CA ARG A 432 -20.83 -8.46 13.91
C ARG A 432 -20.50 -6.96 13.98
N TRP A 433 -19.31 -6.55 13.56
CA TRP A 433 -18.90 -5.14 13.57
C TRP A 433 -19.62 -4.31 12.51
N LEU A 434 -19.81 -4.84 11.29
CA LEU A 434 -20.57 -4.18 10.24
C LEU A 434 -22.03 -3.91 10.64
N ARG A 435 -22.61 -4.80 11.46
CA ARG A 435 -23.98 -4.69 11.99
C ARG A 435 -24.09 -3.89 13.29
N ALA A 436 -22.98 -3.57 13.96
CA ALA A 436 -23.02 -2.92 15.27
C ALA A 436 -23.51 -1.47 15.16
N GLU A 437 -24.59 -1.12 15.85
CA GLU A 437 -25.07 0.26 15.95
C GLU A 437 -24.36 1.02 17.09
N PRO A 438 -24.41 2.37 17.13
CA PRO A 438 -23.77 3.15 18.20
C PRO A 438 -24.16 2.72 19.63
N ALA A 439 -25.37 2.18 19.79
CA ALA A 439 -25.86 1.64 21.08
C ALA A 439 -25.17 0.32 21.48
N ASP A 440 -24.72 -0.47 20.50
CA ASP A 440 -24.02 -1.74 20.66
C ASP A 440 -22.52 -1.56 20.89
N ILE A 441 -22.02 -0.33 20.88
CA ILE A 441 -20.61 0.02 21.05
C ILE A 441 -20.44 0.68 22.42
N ALA A 442 -19.45 0.20 23.19
CA ALA A 442 -19.12 0.72 24.51
C ALA A 442 -18.69 2.21 24.44
N GLU A 443 -18.69 2.87 25.59
CA GLU A 443 -18.06 4.19 25.69
C GLU A 443 -16.54 4.06 25.56
N TRP A 444 -15.89 5.15 25.16
CA TRP A 444 -14.44 5.19 25.02
C TRP A 444 -13.76 4.86 26.35
N ASP A 445 -12.84 3.89 26.29
CA ASP A 445 -11.98 3.52 27.42
C ASP A 445 -10.58 4.11 27.20
N PRO A 446 -10.18 5.13 28.00
CA PRO A 446 -8.85 5.73 27.93
C PRO A 446 -7.75 4.84 28.53
N THR A 447 -8.10 3.77 29.23
CA THR A 447 -7.14 2.96 29.98
C THR A 447 -6.11 2.36 29.03
N GLY A 448 -4.83 2.62 29.31
CA GLY A 448 -3.72 2.15 28.48
C GLY A 448 -3.54 2.92 27.17
N ASN A 449 -4.26 4.00 26.91
CA ASN A 449 -4.01 4.87 25.76
C ASN A 449 -2.90 5.90 26.05
N SER A 450 -2.11 6.27 25.05
CA SER A 450 -1.13 7.37 25.12
C SER A 450 -1.75 8.69 24.65
N THR A 451 -0.99 9.81 24.70
CA THR A 451 -1.40 11.11 24.16
C THR A 451 -1.72 11.05 22.65
N ASP A 452 -1.06 10.15 21.92
CA ASP A 452 -1.22 9.94 20.48
C ASP A 452 -1.98 8.63 20.18
N ALA A 453 -2.97 8.32 21.01
CA ALA A 453 -3.77 7.10 20.87
C ALA A 453 -4.52 7.03 19.54
N MET A 454 -4.72 5.81 19.03
CA MET A 454 -5.52 5.57 17.82
C MET A 454 -6.98 6.01 18.02
N VAL A 455 -7.48 5.90 19.25
CA VAL A 455 -8.85 6.26 19.64
C VAL A 455 -8.82 7.17 20.86
N GLY A 456 -9.45 8.34 20.75
CA GLY A 456 -9.63 9.35 21.79
C GLY A 456 -11.11 9.65 22.12
N PRO A 457 -11.38 10.61 23.01
CA PRO A 457 -12.74 10.91 23.49
C PRO A 457 -13.67 11.42 22.39
N ASP A 458 -13.12 12.17 21.43
CA ASP A 458 -13.87 12.75 20.31
C ASP A 458 -13.96 11.79 19.11
N THR A 459 -13.45 10.57 19.25
CA THR A 459 -13.42 9.59 18.16
C THR A 459 -14.80 9.02 17.88
N ASN A 460 -15.19 9.04 16.61
CA ASN A 460 -16.49 8.58 16.16
C ASN A 460 -16.62 7.05 16.23
N LYS A 461 -17.66 6.54 16.91
CA LYS A 461 -17.98 5.10 16.97
C LYS A 461 -18.15 4.44 15.59
N LYS A 462 -18.41 5.22 14.52
CA LYS A 462 -18.42 4.73 13.13
C LYS A 462 -17.10 4.07 12.70
N GLN A 463 -15.97 4.38 13.34
CA GLN A 463 -14.68 3.75 13.02
C GLN A 463 -14.68 2.22 13.18
N ILE A 464 -15.55 1.65 14.02
CA ILE A 464 -15.69 0.19 14.11
C ILE A 464 -16.21 -0.39 12.79
N LYS A 465 -17.22 0.25 12.18
CA LYS A 465 -17.75 -0.16 10.88
C LYS A 465 -16.72 0.07 9.78
N GLU A 466 -16.05 1.22 9.76
CA GLU A 466 -14.99 1.55 8.79
C GLU A 466 -13.86 0.52 8.85
N ARG A 467 -13.44 0.12 10.06
CA ARG A 467 -12.44 -0.94 10.23
C ARG A 467 -12.92 -2.27 9.65
N ALA A 468 -14.16 -2.64 9.90
CA ALA A 468 -14.74 -3.88 9.38
C ALA A 468 -14.87 -3.86 7.85
N ALA A 469 -15.22 -2.71 7.26
CA ALA A 469 -15.28 -2.54 5.81
C ALA A 469 -13.89 -2.60 5.18
N SER A 470 -12.87 -1.96 5.77
CA SER A 470 -11.47 -2.07 5.33
C SER A 470 -10.99 -3.52 5.33
N VAL A 471 -11.30 -4.31 6.37
CA VAL A 471 -10.98 -5.76 6.40
C VAL A 471 -11.68 -6.52 5.27
N LEU A 472 -12.93 -6.17 4.96
CA LEU A 472 -13.65 -6.78 3.85
C LEU A 472 -13.07 -6.36 2.48
N ALA A 473 -12.64 -5.11 2.33
CA ALA A 473 -11.98 -4.59 1.14
C ALA A 473 -10.67 -5.32 0.83
N GLU A 474 -9.93 -5.72 1.88
CA GLU A 474 -8.72 -6.54 1.79
C GLU A 474 -9.01 -8.03 1.49
N ASN A 475 -10.26 -8.48 1.69
CA ASN A 475 -10.67 -9.88 1.51
C ASN A 475 -11.95 -10.01 0.63
N PRO A 476 -11.98 -9.40 -0.57
CA PRO A 476 -13.20 -9.31 -1.38
C PRO A 476 -13.73 -10.69 -1.82
N GLN A 477 -12.86 -11.71 -1.91
CA GLN A 477 -13.20 -13.10 -2.19
C GLN A 477 -14.07 -13.76 -1.11
N TRP A 478 -14.22 -13.17 0.09
CA TRP A 478 -15.14 -13.69 1.11
C TRP A 478 -16.60 -13.57 0.66
N VAL A 479 -16.94 -12.59 -0.18
CA VAL A 479 -18.29 -12.42 -0.73
C VAL A 479 -18.72 -13.63 -1.57
N GLU A 480 -17.79 -14.21 -2.31
CA GLU A 480 -18.04 -15.40 -3.14
C GLU A 480 -18.24 -16.65 -2.25
N ARG A 481 -17.40 -16.79 -1.22
CA ARG A 481 -17.29 -18.02 -0.40
C ARG A 481 -18.26 -18.09 0.78
N HIS A 482 -18.78 -16.97 1.27
CA HIS A 482 -19.62 -16.91 2.48
C HIS A 482 -21.01 -16.33 2.19
N ALA A 483 -22.02 -17.20 2.18
CA ALA A 483 -23.40 -16.84 1.84
C ALA A 483 -23.98 -15.74 2.76
N GLU A 484 -23.70 -15.78 4.07
CA GLU A 484 -24.19 -14.76 5.01
C GLU A 484 -23.63 -13.37 4.73
N LEU A 485 -22.34 -13.30 4.38
CA LEU A 485 -21.70 -12.04 4.01
C LEU A 485 -22.24 -11.52 2.69
N ARG A 486 -22.39 -12.39 1.70
CA ARG A 486 -23.01 -12.06 0.41
C ARG A 486 -24.43 -11.52 0.59
N ALA A 487 -25.23 -12.19 1.42
CA ALA A 487 -26.59 -11.77 1.74
C ALA A 487 -26.60 -10.41 2.45
N TRP A 488 -25.69 -10.18 3.39
CA TRP A 488 -25.60 -8.89 4.07
C TRP A 488 -25.20 -7.74 3.13
N VAL A 489 -24.23 -7.95 2.24
CA VAL A 489 -23.83 -6.94 1.22
C VAL A 489 -24.98 -6.69 0.26
N ALA A 490 -25.69 -7.73 -0.19
CA ALA A 490 -26.87 -7.59 -1.03
C ALA A 490 -28.02 -6.83 -0.35
N GLU A 491 -28.26 -7.10 0.94
CA GLU A 491 -29.22 -6.37 1.76
C GLU A 491 -28.83 -4.90 1.87
N GLN A 492 -27.55 -4.60 2.16
CA GLN A 492 -27.09 -3.22 2.27
C GLN A 492 -27.26 -2.48 0.94
N ALA A 493 -26.94 -3.11 -0.20
CA ALA A 493 -27.15 -2.50 -1.52
C ALA A 493 -28.60 -2.08 -1.78
N GLN A 494 -29.56 -2.74 -1.14
CA GLN A 494 -30.98 -2.48 -1.32
C GLN A 494 -31.56 -1.53 -0.27
N LYS A 495 -30.83 -1.25 0.82
CA LYS A 495 -31.31 -0.37 1.89
C LYS A 495 -31.48 1.05 1.42
N ARG A 496 -32.63 1.62 1.78
CA ARG A 496 -33.01 3.00 1.48
C ARG A 496 -33.22 3.77 2.77
N ASN A 497 -32.70 4.98 2.81
CA ASN A 497 -32.97 5.94 3.87
C ASN A 497 -34.49 6.23 3.89
N PRO A 498 -35.18 6.01 5.01
CA PRO A 498 -36.64 6.13 5.07
C PRO A 498 -37.15 7.56 4.86
N THR A 499 -36.31 8.57 5.13
CA THR A 499 -36.67 9.98 5.00
C THR A 499 -36.48 10.48 3.57
N THR A 500 -35.43 10.03 2.88
CA THR A 500 -35.09 10.54 1.54
C THR A 500 -35.46 9.58 0.41
N GLY A 501 -35.75 8.32 0.73
CA GLY A 501 -35.93 7.23 -0.25
C GLY A 501 -34.65 6.84 -1.00
N ARG A 502 -33.53 7.53 -0.77
CA ARG A 502 -32.24 7.30 -1.42
C ARG A 502 -31.51 6.14 -0.76
N ALA A 503 -30.51 5.59 -1.43
CA ALA A 503 -29.62 4.58 -0.86
C ALA A 503 -29.02 5.01 0.49
N GLU A 504 -29.03 4.14 1.48
CA GLU A 504 -28.50 4.41 2.83
C GLU A 504 -26.98 4.23 2.85
N HIS A 505 -26.24 5.13 2.21
CA HIS A 505 -24.80 4.97 2.02
C HIS A 505 -24.06 6.19 2.53
N GLY A 506 -23.65 6.12 3.79
CA GLY A 506 -22.69 7.04 4.37
C GLY A 506 -21.25 6.78 3.87
N PRO A 507 -20.23 7.31 4.58
CA PRO A 507 -18.80 7.16 4.24
C PRO A 507 -18.30 5.71 4.05
N LEU A 508 -18.95 4.74 4.71
CA LEU A 508 -18.61 3.31 4.65
C LEU A 508 -18.65 2.72 3.23
N TRP A 509 -19.39 3.36 2.34
CA TRP A 509 -19.61 2.89 0.98
C TRP A 509 -18.33 2.74 0.17
N GLU A 510 -17.39 3.68 0.31
CA GLU A 510 -16.15 3.69 -0.48
C GLU A 510 -15.27 2.50 -0.15
N GLU A 511 -15.16 2.19 1.14
CA GLU A 511 -14.46 1.01 1.65
C GLU A 511 -15.12 -0.30 1.16
N LEU A 512 -16.45 -0.33 1.01
CA LEU A 512 -17.17 -1.53 0.57
C LEU A 512 -17.19 -1.71 -0.96
N HIS A 513 -16.71 -0.75 -1.73
CA HIS A 513 -16.77 -0.78 -3.19
C HIS A 513 -16.20 -2.07 -3.81
N PRO A 514 -15.01 -2.58 -3.42
CA PRO A 514 -14.49 -3.85 -3.95
C PRO A 514 -15.40 -5.05 -3.69
N ALA A 515 -16.12 -5.07 -2.57
CA ALA A 515 -17.07 -6.12 -2.24
C ALA A 515 -18.31 -6.05 -3.15
N TYR A 516 -18.79 -4.85 -3.47
CA TYR A 516 -19.90 -4.66 -4.42
C TYR A 516 -19.54 -5.05 -5.85
N GLU A 517 -18.32 -4.77 -6.31
CA GLU A 517 -17.86 -5.23 -7.64
C GLU A 517 -17.83 -6.75 -7.73
N ARG A 518 -17.35 -7.44 -6.67
CA ARG A 518 -17.42 -8.91 -6.61
C ARG A 518 -18.84 -9.43 -6.61
N LEU A 519 -19.74 -8.77 -5.88
CA LEU A 519 -21.15 -9.12 -5.87
C LEU A 519 -21.81 -8.93 -7.25
N LEU A 520 -21.46 -7.86 -7.97
CA LEU A 520 -21.90 -7.62 -9.35
C LEU A 520 -21.36 -8.70 -10.31
N ALA A 521 -20.08 -9.04 -10.23
CA ALA A 521 -19.49 -10.10 -11.03
C ALA A 521 -20.17 -11.45 -10.77
N PHE A 522 -20.44 -11.77 -9.49
CA PHE A 522 -21.20 -12.96 -9.11
C PHE A 522 -22.60 -12.95 -9.73
N HIS A 523 -23.34 -11.84 -9.63
CA HIS A 523 -24.68 -11.74 -10.20
C HIS A 523 -24.70 -11.69 -11.74
N ALA A 524 -23.60 -11.32 -12.38
CA ALA A 524 -23.43 -11.35 -13.83
C ALA A 524 -22.97 -12.72 -14.37
N SER A 525 -22.59 -13.66 -13.50
CA SER A 525 -22.00 -14.95 -13.90
C SER A 525 -23.01 -16.01 -14.37
N GLY A 526 -24.31 -15.81 -14.10
CA GLY A 526 -25.35 -16.81 -14.36
C GLY A 526 -25.45 -17.93 -13.33
N HIS A 527 -24.81 -17.78 -12.16
CA HIS A 527 -24.92 -18.72 -11.03
C HIS A 527 -26.39 -18.92 -10.60
N PRO A 528 -26.83 -20.10 -10.11
CA PRO A 528 -28.22 -20.34 -9.72
C PRO A 528 -28.76 -19.40 -8.62
N GLU A 529 -27.88 -18.99 -7.71
CA GLU A 529 -28.20 -18.02 -6.64
C GLU A 529 -28.03 -16.55 -7.10
N ALA A 530 -27.73 -16.30 -8.38
CA ALA A 530 -27.61 -14.96 -8.90
C ALA A 530 -28.98 -14.31 -9.09
N SER A 531 -29.12 -13.04 -8.71
CA SER A 531 -30.29 -12.21 -8.97
C SER A 531 -29.88 -10.97 -9.74
N VAL A 532 -30.55 -10.77 -10.89
CA VAL A 532 -30.41 -9.57 -11.71
C VAL A 532 -30.87 -8.33 -10.94
N GLU A 533 -31.84 -8.48 -10.04
CA GLU A 533 -32.41 -7.43 -9.23
C GLU A 533 -31.41 -6.87 -8.22
N ILE A 534 -30.56 -7.72 -7.62
CA ILE A 534 -29.49 -7.27 -6.72
C ILE A 534 -28.45 -6.46 -7.51
N GLY A 535 -27.98 -6.99 -8.65
CA GLY A 535 -27.03 -6.26 -9.50
C GLY A 535 -27.62 -4.92 -9.99
N ARG A 536 -28.91 -4.91 -10.36
CA ARG A 536 -29.64 -3.70 -10.72
C ARG A 536 -29.74 -2.71 -9.56
N ALA A 537 -30.00 -3.16 -8.34
CA ALA A 537 -30.08 -2.29 -7.16
C ALA A 537 -28.73 -1.60 -6.91
N ILE A 538 -27.63 -2.36 -6.90
CA ILE A 538 -26.27 -1.84 -6.73
C ILE A 538 -25.97 -0.76 -7.79
N LEU A 539 -26.21 -1.06 -9.07
CA LEU A 539 -25.93 -0.10 -10.14
C LEU A 539 -26.83 1.13 -10.09
N ARG A 540 -28.12 1.00 -9.73
CA ARG A 540 -29.01 2.17 -9.56
C ARG A 540 -28.56 3.07 -8.43
N VAL A 541 -28.12 2.49 -7.33
CA VAL A 541 -27.48 3.23 -6.23
C VAL A 541 -26.29 4.02 -6.76
N TRP A 542 -25.45 3.42 -7.61
CA TRP A 542 -24.29 4.11 -8.19
C TRP A 542 -24.71 5.25 -9.10
N ILE A 543 -25.75 5.05 -9.92
CA ILE A 543 -26.36 6.09 -10.76
C ILE A 543 -26.89 7.24 -9.90
N GLU A 544 -27.66 6.94 -8.84
CA GLU A 544 -28.21 7.94 -7.92
C GLU A 544 -27.10 8.71 -7.19
N SER A 545 -26.08 8.01 -6.70
CA SER A 545 -24.91 8.61 -6.05
C SER A 545 -24.17 9.55 -7.01
N ALA A 546 -23.91 9.10 -8.25
CA ALA A 546 -23.29 9.91 -9.27
C ALA A 546 -24.12 11.16 -9.58
N ARG A 547 -25.45 11.03 -9.75
CA ARG A 547 -26.36 12.17 -9.97
C ARG A 547 -26.34 13.16 -8.82
N ALA A 548 -26.32 12.68 -7.57
CA ALA A 548 -26.27 13.54 -6.39
C ALA A 548 -24.97 14.36 -6.36
N THR A 549 -23.83 13.71 -6.58
CA THR A 549 -22.52 14.38 -6.64
C THR A 549 -22.45 15.42 -7.77
N LEU A 550 -23.11 15.16 -8.91
CA LEU A 550 -23.20 16.11 -10.02
C LEU A 550 -24.16 17.29 -9.77
N GLY A 551 -25.01 17.20 -8.74
CA GLY A 551 -25.95 18.25 -8.37
C GLY A 551 -25.37 19.31 -7.44
N ASP A 552 -24.28 19.00 -6.73
CA ASP A 552 -23.63 19.91 -5.79
C ASP A 552 -22.58 20.79 -6.53
N GLU A 553 -22.94 22.04 -6.84
CA GLU A 553 -22.13 22.99 -7.62
C GLU A 553 -20.77 23.36 -6.97
N ILE A 554 -20.54 23.02 -5.69
CA ILE A 554 -19.44 23.55 -4.87
C ILE A 554 -18.14 22.71 -4.98
N GLY A 555 -18.13 21.59 -5.70
CA GLY A 555 -17.01 20.62 -5.64
C GLY A 555 -16.43 20.11 -6.96
N LEU A 556 -16.68 20.76 -8.11
CA LEU A 556 -16.26 20.27 -9.44
C LEU A 556 -14.74 20.05 -9.60
N GLY A 557 -13.91 20.57 -8.68
CA GLY A 557 -12.46 20.40 -8.67
C GLY A 557 -11.95 19.08 -8.08
N SER A 558 -12.76 18.34 -7.31
CA SER A 558 -12.38 17.04 -6.72
C SER A 558 -13.37 15.97 -7.15
N TYR A 559 -13.20 15.47 -8.38
CA TYR A 559 -13.77 14.18 -8.75
C TYR A 559 -13.03 13.11 -7.96
N ASP A 560 -13.66 12.61 -6.91
CA ASP A 560 -13.12 11.55 -6.07
C ASP A 560 -12.94 10.27 -6.90
N SER A 561 -11.83 9.59 -6.66
CA SER A 561 -11.55 8.21 -7.06
C SER A 561 -12.76 7.29 -7.00
N ALA A 562 -13.58 7.43 -5.96
CA ALA A 562 -14.79 6.64 -5.80
C ALA A 562 -15.83 6.86 -6.92
N LEU A 563 -15.96 8.06 -7.49
CA LEU A 563 -16.94 8.34 -8.55
C LEU A 563 -16.50 7.77 -9.90
N ALA A 564 -15.22 7.90 -10.26
CA ALA A 564 -14.73 7.35 -11.53
C ALA A 564 -14.86 5.81 -11.57
N LEU A 565 -14.52 5.12 -10.47
CA LEU A 565 -14.70 3.66 -10.38
C LEU A 565 -16.17 3.22 -10.58
N LYS A 566 -17.11 3.95 -9.96
CA LYS A 566 -18.56 3.71 -10.13
C LYS A 566 -18.98 3.82 -11.59
N LEU A 567 -18.50 4.83 -12.32
CA LEU A 567 -18.84 5.05 -13.72
C LEU A 567 -18.26 3.98 -14.63
N PHE A 568 -17.03 3.52 -14.36
CA PHE A 568 -16.42 2.40 -15.09
C PHE A 568 -17.21 1.10 -14.91
N ALA A 569 -17.51 0.75 -13.67
CA ALA A 569 -18.22 -0.48 -13.39
C ALA A 569 -19.71 -0.37 -13.82
N LEU A 570 -20.31 0.83 -13.86
CA LEU A 570 -21.57 1.08 -14.57
C LEU A 570 -21.44 0.75 -16.08
N GLY A 571 -20.38 1.20 -16.75
CA GLY A 571 -20.14 0.88 -18.16
C GLY A 571 -20.00 -0.62 -18.44
N ASP A 572 -19.34 -1.36 -17.55
CA ASP A 572 -19.10 -2.82 -17.70
C ASP A 572 -20.36 -3.66 -17.43
N PHE A 573 -21.18 -3.24 -16.45
CA PHE A 573 -22.29 -4.05 -15.93
C PHE A 573 -23.70 -3.56 -16.32
N ALA A 574 -23.90 -2.28 -16.66
CA ALA A 574 -25.25 -1.73 -16.86
C ALA A 574 -26.06 -2.43 -17.96
N VAL A 575 -25.41 -2.84 -19.06
CA VAL A 575 -26.08 -3.61 -20.12
C VAL A 575 -26.55 -4.97 -19.59
N ARG A 576 -25.71 -5.66 -18.81
CA ARG A 576 -26.00 -7.01 -18.28
C ARG A 576 -27.17 -7.01 -17.31
N PHE A 577 -27.38 -5.92 -16.58
CA PHE A 577 -28.48 -5.78 -15.61
C PHE A 577 -29.70 -4.98 -16.13
N GLY A 578 -29.72 -4.66 -17.43
CA GLY A 578 -30.84 -3.99 -18.09
C GLY A 578 -31.00 -2.52 -17.69
N LEU A 579 -29.90 -1.84 -17.39
CA LEU A 579 -29.84 -0.42 -17.00
C LEU A 579 -29.17 0.47 -18.05
N ARG A 580 -29.04 -0.01 -19.29
CA ARG A 580 -28.36 0.71 -20.38
C ARG A 580 -28.90 2.13 -20.53
N ASP A 581 -30.22 2.30 -20.62
CA ASP A 581 -30.80 3.61 -20.89
C ASP A 581 -30.65 4.56 -19.69
N GLU A 582 -30.74 4.04 -18.46
CA GLU A 582 -30.55 4.83 -17.23
C GLU A 582 -29.09 5.30 -17.08
N ALA A 583 -28.14 4.42 -17.38
CA ALA A 583 -26.71 4.73 -17.39
C ALA A 583 -26.36 5.69 -18.53
N GLN A 584 -26.89 5.47 -19.74
CA GLN A 584 -26.70 6.38 -20.87
C GLN A 584 -27.24 7.77 -20.56
N ALA A 585 -28.45 7.87 -19.98
CA ALA A 585 -29.03 9.15 -19.59
C ALA A 585 -28.18 9.89 -18.53
N LEU A 586 -27.57 9.15 -17.60
CA LEU A 586 -26.59 9.71 -16.66
C LEU A 586 -25.36 10.25 -17.41
N PHE A 587 -24.76 9.46 -18.29
CA PHE A 587 -23.59 9.87 -19.06
C PHE A 587 -23.90 11.07 -19.97
N ASP A 588 -25.10 11.14 -20.55
CA ASP A 588 -25.56 12.26 -21.36
C ASP A 588 -25.79 13.52 -20.52
N ASP A 589 -26.40 13.40 -19.33
CA ASP A 589 -26.59 14.53 -18.39
C ASP A 589 -25.24 15.06 -17.88
N MET A 590 -24.32 14.15 -17.56
CA MET A 590 -22.92 14.50 -17.25
C MET A 590 -22.29 15.29 -18.40
N ALA A 591 -22.33 14.77 -19.62
CA ALA A 591 -21.76 15.43 -20.78
C ALA A 591 -22.35 16.83 -21.01
N LYS A 592 -23.66 17.02 -20.76
CA LYS A 592 -24.33 18.32 -20.88
C LYS A 592 -23.96 19.33 -19.80
N ARG A 593 -23.83 18.91 -18.54
CA ARG A 593 -23.54 19.80 -17.40
C ARG A 593 -22.07 20.21 -17.33
N VAL A 594 -21.20 19.31 -17.76
CA VAL A 594 -19.76 19.48 -17.74
C VAL A 594 -19.28 20.42 -18.84
N VAL A 595 -19.98 20.48 -19.97
CA VAL A 595 -19.64 21.33 -21.13
C VAL A 595 -20.45 22.63 -21.06
N PRO A 596 -19.93 23.73 -20.49
CA PRO A 596 -20.50 25.04 -20.76
C PRO A 596 -20.14 25.48 -22.19
N SER A 597 -20.95 26.34 -22.80
CA SER A 597 -20.54 27.12 -23.97
C SER A 597 -19.18 27.77 -23.70
N PRO A 598 -18.24 27.76 -24.66
CA PRO A 598 -16.87 28.18 -24.41
C PRO A 598 -16.86 29.63 -23.93
N ARG A 599 -16.42 29.86 -22.69
CA ARG A 599 -15.83 31.14 -22.32
C ARG A 599 -14.36 31.05 -22.67
N GLU A 600 -13.88 32.01 -23.46
CA GLU A 600 -12.46 32.14 -23.81
C GLU A 600 -11.63 32.15 -22.52
N GLY A 601 -10.87 31.06 -22.29
CA GLY A 601 -9.87 31.00 -21.21
C GLY A 601 -9.89 29.81 -20.25
N SER A 602 -10.94 28.96 -20.19
CA SER A 602 -10.94 27.80 -19.28
C SER A 602 -11.26 26.48 -20.00
N LEU A 603 -10.24 25.81 -20.56
CA LEU A 603 -10.39 24.56 -21.32
C LEU A 603 -9.97 23.28 -20.57
N GLY A 604 -9.36 23.39 -19.39
CA GLY A 604 -8.67 22.25 -18.75
C GLY A 604 -9.52 21.29 -17.91
N LEU A 605 -10.65 21.73 -17.34
CA LEU A 605 -11.46 20.91 -16.44
C LEU A 605 -12.65 20.24 -17.14
N HIS A 606 -13.19 20.88 -18.18
CA HIS A 606 -14.44 20.50 -18.84
C HIS A 606 -14.32 19.26 -19.75
N LEU A 607 -13.13 18.93 -20.25
CA LEU A 607 -12.97 17.79 -21.14
C LEU A 607 -12.78 16.47 -20.37
N SER A 608 -12.36 16.54 -19.10
CA SER A 608 -12.13 15.33 -18.30
C SER A 608 -13.38 14.49 -18.08
N LEU A 609 -14.51 15.16 -17.88
CA LEU A 609 -15.71 14.55 -17.33
C LEU A 609 -16.68 14.15 -18.44
N ALA A 610 -16.66 14.89 -19.55
CA ALA A 610 -17.28 14.48 -20.80
C ALA A 610 -16.62 13.20 -21.34
N HIS A 611 -15.31 13.03 -21.10
CA HIS A 611 -14.59 11.86 -21.58
C HIS A 611 -14.73 10.63 -20.68
N ASP A 612 -14.78 10.75 -19.34
CA ASP A 612 -15.10 9.61 -18.45
C ASP A 612 -16.49 9.03 -18.78
N ALA A 613 -17.47 9.91 -19.07
CA ALA A 613 -18.78 9.52 -19.57
C ALA A 613 -18.72 8.91 -20.99
N THR A 614 -17.83 9.40 -21.86
CA THR A 614 -17.61 8.86 -23.21
C THR A 614 -16.93 7.49 -23.17
N VAL A 615 -15.94 7.28 -22.31
CA VAL A 615 -15.27 5.99 -22.09
C VAL A 615 -16.25 4.98 -21.51
N ALA A 616 -17.06 5.36 -20.53
CA ALA A 616 -18.09 4.48 -19.99
C ALA A 616 -19.19 4.16 -21.03
N SER A 617 -19.58 5.14 -21.85
CA SER A 617 -20.48 4.95 -23.01
C SER A 617 -19.88 4.05 -24.10
N LEU A 618 -18.57 4.16 -24.35
CA LEU A 618 -17.81 3.28 -25.25
C LEU A 618 -17.76 1.86 -24.70
N LEU A 619 -17.47 1.67 -23.41
CA LEU A 619 -17.52 0.36 -22.75
C LEU A 619 -18.92 -0.29 -22.88
N MET A 620 -20.00 0.49 -22.70
CA MET A 620 -21.36 0.01 -22.96
C MET A 620 -21.60 -0.38 -24.42
N SER A 621 -20.96 0.29 -25.37
CA SER A 621 -21.11 0.01 -26.80
C SER A 621 -20.38 -1.28 -27.22
N PHE A 622 -19.32 -1.69 -26.51
CA PHE A 622 -18.54 -2.89 -26.82
C PHE A 622 -19.00 -4.17 -26.11
N THR A 623 -19.79 -4.09 -25.03
CA THR A 623 -20.44 -5.27 -24.43
C THR A 623 -21.54 -5.86 -25.32
N VAL A 624 -21.85 -5.20 -26.45
CA VAL A 624 -22.67 -5.69 -27.56
C VAL A 624 -21.78 -6.44 -28.58
N ALA A 625 -21.16 -7.54 -28.17
CA ALA A 625 -20.79 -8.58 -29.13
C ALA A 625 -21.85 -9.69 -28.98
N PRO A 626 -22.71 -9.95 -29.99
CA PRO A 626 -23.68 -11.03 -29.87
C PRO A 626 -22.90 -12.34 -29.69
N SER A 627 -23.16 -13.02 -28.57
CA SER A 627 -22.95 -14.46 -28.50
C SER A 627 -23.76 -15.08 -29.63
N LYS A 628 -23.06 -15.58 -30.65
CA LYS A 628 -23.61 -16.60 -31.53
C LYS A 628 -23.53 -17.94 -30.84
#